data_AF-A0A923WPD3-F1
#
_entry.id   AF-A0A923WPD3-F1
#
_cell.length_a   1.000
_cell.length_b   1.000
_cell.length_c   1.000
_cell.angle_alpha   90.00
_cell.angle_beta   90.00
_cell.angle_gamma   90.00
#
_symmetry.space_group_name_H-M   'P 1'
#
loop_
_entity.id
_entity.type
_entity.pdbx_description
1 polymer ?
#
loop_
_entity_poly.entity_id
_entity_poly.type
_entity_poly.pdbx_seq_one_letter_code
_entity_poly.pdbx_strand_id
1 'polypeptide(L)'
;MKKAQLSLIAELDLGDTEDFTAQLACKFTGTDNPRHLRVIHSLMIRPRRREEIDRIAGASNGPDLMLDLRRIGISQKARMVPGIDRDGYPIKFGIYEFNDDDRRAVNAWLRKRDAKAKS
;
A
#
# COMPACT_ATOMS: atom_id res chain seq x y z
N MET A 1 49.50 21.64 31.53
CA MET A 1 48.76 20.46 32.03
C MET A 1 47.26 20.77 32.07
N LYS A 2 46.47 20.14 31.19
CA LYS A 2 45.19 19.47 31.52
C LYS A 2 44.51 19.02 30.21
N LYS A 3 44.55 17.69 30.06
CA LYS A 3 43.65 16.74 29.40
C LYS A 3 42.90 17.19 28.14
N ALA A 4 43.28 16.51 27.05
CA ALA A 4 42.40 16.16 25.94
C ALA A 4 41.07 15.58 26.44
N GLN A 5 39.99 15.99 25.80
CA GLN A 5 38.76 15.21 25.75
C GLN A 5 38.37 15.11 24.28
N LEU A 6 38.50 13.90 23.74
CA LEU A 6 37.99 13.54 22.42
C LEU A 6 36.48 13.81 22.38
N SER A 7 36.01 14.62 21.44
CA SER A 7 34.67 14.46 20.89
C SER A 7 34.76 13.44 19.75
N LEU A 8 34.62 12.18 20.15
CA LEU A 8 34.44 11.03 19.28
C LEU A 8 33.16 11.24 18.44
N ILE A 9 33.24 11.00 17.14
CA ILE A 9 32.12 10.88 16.18
C ILE A 9 31.51 12.22 15.71
N ALA A 10 32.23 12.93 14.85
CA ALA A 10 31.60 13.60 13.71
C ALA A 10 31.66 12.63 12.53
N GLU A 11 30.64 12.65 11.66
CA GLU A 11 30.36 11.69 10.57
C GLU A 11 29.47 10.50 10.98
N LEU A 12 28.17 10.78 11.09
CA LEU A 12 27.16 9.85 10.59
C LEU A 12 26.63 10.47 9.30
N ASP A 13 27.33 10.17 8.22
CA ASP A 13 26.80 10.21 6.87
C ASP A 13 25.47 9.44 6.89
N LEU A 14 24.36 10.13 6.67
CA LEU A 14 23.04 9.53 6.41
C LEU A 14 23.09 8.93 4.99
N GLY A 15 24.01 7.97 4.82
CA GLY A 15 24.09 7.12 3.66
C GLY A 15 22.74 6.44 3.49
N ASP A 16 22.18 6.63 2.30
CA ASP A 16 21.11 5.90 1.66
C ASP A 16 20.26 5.07 2.65
N THR A 17 19.13 5.66 3.06
CA THR A 17 18.05 4.88 3.66
C THR A 17 17.52 3.94 2.58
N GLU A 18 18.21 2.83 2.35
CA GLU A 18 17.74 1.70 1.57
C GLU A 18 16.40 1.31 2.18
N ASP A 19 15.31 1.54 1.42
CA ASP A 19 13.96 1.24 1.84
C ASP A 19 13.82 -0.29 1.93
N PHE A 20 14.14 -0.88 3.07
CA PHE A 20 14.03 -2.33 3.33
C PHE A 20 12.59 -2.87 3.19
N THR A 21 11.61 -1.99 2.93
CA THR A 21 10.24 -2.36 2.55
C THR A 21 10.02 -2.43 1.04
N ALA A 22 11.08 -2.36 0.22
CA ALA A 22 11.06 -2.63 -1.20
C ALA A 22 10.71 -4.11 -1.44
N GLN A 23 9.42 -4.39 -1.39
CA GLN A 23 8.86 -5.70 -1.60
C GLN A 23 9.16 -6.11 -3.04
N LEU A 24 9.87 -7.23 -3.23
CA LEU A 24 10.08 -7.84 -4.54
C LEU A 24 8.76 -7.85 -5.28
N ALA A 25 8.74 -7.29 -6.49
CA ALA A 25 7.56 -7.22 -7.35
C ALA A 25 7.05 -8.64 -7.67
N CYS A 26 6.28 -9.20 -6.75
CA CYS A 26 5.61 -10.48 -6.91
C CYS A 26 4.53 -10.27 -7.97
N LYS A 27 4.47 -11.16 -8.95
CA LYS A 27 3.40 -11.14 -9.94
C LYS A 27 2.06 -11.40 -9.26
N PHE A 28 1.07 -10.57 -9.53
CA PHE A 28 -0.27 -10.77 -8.98
C PHE A 28 -0.82 -12.17 -9.26
N THR A 29 -1.07 -12.95 -8.20
CA THR A 29 -1.52 -14.35 -8.30
C THR A 29 -3.03 -14.50 -8.32
N GLY A 30 -3.78 -13.44 -7.96
CA GLY A 30 -5.23 -13.47 -7.82
C GLY A 30 -5.68 -13.80 -6.40
N THR A 31 -6.99 -13.79 -6.17
CA THR A 31 -7.58 -14.08 -4.86
C THR A 31 -9.05 -14.47 -4.98
N ASP A 32 -9.52 -15.34 -4.08
CA ASP A 32 -10.93 -15.71 -3.95
C ASP A 32 -11.57 -15.13 -2.67
N ASN A 33 -10.81 -14.38 -1.87
CA ASN A 33 -11.34 -13.77 -0.65
C ASN A 33 -12.36 -12.66 -1.02
N PRO A 34 -13.63 -12.76 -0.61
CA PRO A 34 -14.66 -11.79 -0.98
C PRO A 34 -14.38 -10.37 -0.49
N ARG A 35 -13.59 -10.19 0.59
CA ARG A 35 -13.16 -8.87 1.07
C ARG A 35 -12.17 -8.24 0.09
N HIS A 36 -11.20 -9.02 -0.37
CA HIS A 36 -10.22 -8.58 -1.36
C HIS A 36 -10.90 -8.20 -2.66
N LEU A 37 -11.82 -9.02 -3.15
CA LEU A 37 -12.55 -8.77 -4.39
C LEU A 37 -13.31 -7.44 -4.37
N ARG A 38 -13.99 -7.12 -3.27
CA ARG A 38 -14.70 -5.84 -3.09
C ARG A 38 -13.75 -4.65 -3.12
N VAL A 39 -12.61 -4.76 -2.42
CA VAL A 39 -11.60 -3.70 -2.38
C VAL A 39 -10.94 -3.51 -3.74
N ILE A 40 -10.51 -4.59 -4.41
CA ILE A 40 -9.92 -4.56 -5.76
C ILE A 40 -10.88 -3.86 -6.72
N HIS A 41 -12.15 -4.27 -6.75
CA HIS A 41 -13.17 -3.64 -7.59
C HIS A 41 -13.28 -2.13 -7.31
N SER A 42 -13.31 -1.73 -6.03
CA SER A 42 -13.43 -0.33 -5.67
C SER A 42 -12.25 0.55 -6.08
N LEU A 43 -11.03 -0.01 -6.06
CA LEU A 43 -9.77 0.65 -6.41
C LEU A 43 -9.53 0.72 -7.91
N MET A 44 -10.08 -0.24 -8.68
CA MET A 44 -10.13 -0.15 -10.14
C MET A 44 -10.96 1.05 -10.61
N ILE A 45 -12.00 1.43 -9.85
CA ILE A 45 -12.87 2.57 -10.17
C ILE A 45 -12.19 3.90 -9.80
N ARG A 46 -11.76 4.05 -8.54
CA ARG A 46 -11.14 5.30 -8.06
C ARG A 46 -10.31 5.10 -6.78
N PRO A 47 -9.42 6.04 -6.43
CA PRO A 47 -8.75 6.06 -5.15
C PRO A 47 -9.73 6.08 -3.96
N ARG A 48 -9.32 5.47 -2.85
CA ARG A 48 -10.13 5.31 -1.63
C ARG A 48 -9.33 5.71 -0.39
N ARG A 49 -9.98 6.40 0.54
CA ARG A 49 -9.42 6.59 1.89
C ARG A 49 -9.43 5.28 2.67
N ARG A 50 -8.59 5.19 3.71
CA ARG A 50 -8.57 4.04 4.62
C ARG A 50 -9.96 3.69 5.16
N GLU A 51 -10.73 4.68 5.60
CA GLU A 51 -12.05 4.47 6.20
C GLU A 51 -13.09 4.00 5.17
N GLU A 52 -12.88 4.31 3.88
CA GLU A 52 -13.66 3.73 2.80
C GLU A 52 -13.29 2.26 2.57
N ILE A 53 -12.00 1.93 2.63
CA ILE A 53 -11.54 0.54 2.53
C ILE A 53 -12.17 -0.33 3.62
N ASP A 54 -12.17 0.13 4.87
CA ASP A 54 -12.78 -0.61 5.99
C ASP A 54 -14.25 -0.91 5.73
N ARG A 55 -15.01 0.10 5.28
CA ARG A 55 -16.44 -0.06 4.94
C ARG A 55 -16.67 -0.98 3.75
N ILE A 56 -15.87 -0.86 2.69
CA ILE A 56 -15.97 -1.69 1.48
C ILE A 56 -15.62 -3.14 1.78
N ALA A 57 -14.59 -3.36 2.59
CA ALA A 57 -14.18 -4.68 3.08
C ALA A 57 -15.16 -5.27 4.10
N GLY A 58 -15.99 -4.44 4.74
CA GLY A 58 -16.89 -4.85 5.81
C GLY A 58 -16.12 -5.32 7.05
N ALA A 59 -14.94 -4.74 7.29
CA ALA A 59 -14.06 -5.08 8.39
C ALA A 59 -13.19 -3.88 8.78
N SER A 60 -12.93 -3.70 10.07
CA SER A 60 -12.16 -2.56 10.60
C SER A 60 -10.64 -2.74 10.53
N ASN A 61 -10.16 -3.60 9.63
CA ASN A 61 -8.75 -3.98 9.49
C ASN A 61 -8.21 -3.76 8.07
N GLY A 62 -8.66 -2.70 7.38
CA GLY A 62 -8.24 -2.34 6.03
C GLY A 62 -6.73 -2.31 5.82
N PRO A 63 -5.89 -1.79 6.74
CA PRO A 63 -4.43 -1.84 6.58
C PRO A 63 -3.86 -3.26 6.44
N ASP A 64 -4.37 -4.22 7.22
CA ASP A 64 -3.96 -5.63 7.14
C ASP A 64 -4.43 -6.26 5.83
N LEU A 65 -5.67 -5.96 5.41
CA LEU A 65 -6.19 -6.40 4.12
C LEU A 65 -5.31 -5.87 2.96
N MET A 66 -4.89 -4.62 3.01
CA MET A 66 -4.00 -4.04 2.00
C MET A 66 -2.60 -4.66 2.05
N LEU A 67 -2.12 -5.07 3.23
CA LEU A 67 -0.89 -5.84 3.35
C LEU A 67 -1.02 -7.22 2.70
N ASP A 68 -2.15 -7.89 2.87
CA ASP A 68 -2.42 -9.17 2.21
C ASP A 68 -2.51 -9.04 0.69
N LEU A 69 -3.13 -7.97 0.19
CA LEU A 69 -3.10 -7.64 -1.24
C LEU A 69 -1.66 -7.43 -1.74
N ARG A 70 -0.79 -6.80 -0.94
CA ARG A 70 0.63 -6.64 -1.25
C ARG A 70 1.38 -7.97 -1.33
N ARG A 71 1.11 -8.88 -0.40
CA ARG A 71 1.70 -10.22 -0.38
C ARG A 71 1.37 -11.04 -1.63
N ILE A 72 0.21 -10.81 -2.23
CA ILE A 72 -0.21 -11.51 -3.46
C ILE A 72 0.15 -10.78 -4.75
N GLY A 73 0.94 -9.70 -4.69
CA GLY A 73 1.50 -9.03 -5.86
C GLY A 73 0.78 -7.77 -6.34
N ILE A 74 0.02 -7.10 -5.47
CA ILE A 74 -0.42 -5.71 -5.69
C ILE A 74 0.63 -4.77 -5.08
N SER A 75 1.17 -3.82 -5.82
CA SER A 75 2.35 -3.06 -5.40
C SER A 75 2.04 -1.91 -4.44
N GLN A 76 0.77 -1.54 -4.25
CA GLN A 76 0.42 -0.21 -3.74
C GLN A 76 0.68 0.02 -2.26
N LYS A 77 1.41 1.12 -2.02
CA LYS A 77 1.50 1.81 -0.73
C LYS A 77 0.44 2.92 -0.68
N ALA A 78 0.05 3.31 0.54
CA ALA A 78 -0.88 4.42 0.70
C ALA A 78 -0.15 5.75 0.38
N ARG A 79 -0.76 6.60 -0.43
CA ARG A 79 -0.30 7.98 -0.63
C ARG A 79 -0.86 8.86 0.49
N MET A 80 0.02 9.55 1.20
CA MET A 80 -0.39 10.50 2.24
C MET A 80 -0.84 11.81 1.62
N VAL A 81 -2.04 12.27 1.97
CA VAL A 81 -2.64 13.52 1.47
C VAL A 81 -2.97 14.44 2.63
N PRO A 82 -2.69 15.76 2.54
CA PRO A 82 -3.04 16.70 3.58
C PRO A 82 -4.57 16.81 3.75
N GLY A 83 -5.00 17.03 4.98
CA GLY A 83 -6.40 17.14 5.36
C GLY A 83 -6.58 17.97 6.61
N ILE A 84 -7.82 18.27 6.93
CA ILE A 84 -8.21 18.85 8.22
C ILE A 84 -8.98 17.79 8.99
N ASP A 85 -8.62 17.59 10.25
CA ASP A 85 -9.33 16.66 11.12
C ASP A 85 -10.62 17.27 11.68
N ARG A 86 -11.30 16.53 12.57
CA ARG A 86 -12.55 16.96 13.18
C ARG A 86 -12.39 18.22 14.05
N ASP A 87 -11.22 18.39 14.64
CA ASP A 87 -10.94 19.45 15.61
C ASP A 87 -10.27 20.67 14.95
N GLY A 88 -10.15 20.65 13.61
CA GLY A 88 -9.64 21.75 12.80
C GLY A 88 -8.12 21.72 12.57
N TYR A 89 -7.42 20.66 12.98
CA TYR A 89 -5.97 20.57 12.83
C TYR A 89 -5.56 19.99 11.47
N PRO A 90 -4.45 20.48 10.88
CA PRO A 90 -3.89 19.91 9.68
C PRO A 90 -3.29 18.53 9.99
N ILE A 91 -3.77 17.51 9.28
CA ILE A 91 -3.31 16.13 9.36
C ILE A 91 -2.91 15.61 7.98
N LYS A 92 -2.37 14.39 7.93
CA LYS A 92 -2.22 13.63 6.69
C LYS A 92 -3.00 12.33 6.80
N PHE A 93 -3.89 12.06 5.85
CA PHE A 93 -4.60 10.79 5.77
C PHE A 93 -4.15 9.97 4.55
N GLY A 94 -4.21 8.65 4.68
CA GLY A 94 -3.79 7.73 3.63
C GLY A 94 -4.87 7.52 2.58
N ILE A 95 -4.49 7.64 1.31
CA ILE A 95 -5.30 7.26 0.14
C ILE A 95 -4.65 6.05 -0.53
N TYR A 96 -5.44 5.01 -0.74
CA TYR A 96 -5.08 3.86 -1.55
C TYR A 96 -5.54 4.08 -2.99
N GLU A 97 -4.66 3.79 -3.93
CA GLU A 97 -4.86 4.05 -5.35
C GLU A 97 -4.10 2.99 -6.14
N PHE A 98 -4.73 2.37 -7.15
CA PHE A 98 -4.01 1.49 -8.07
C PHE A 98 -3.26 2.30 -9.11
N ASN A 99 -1.97 2.01 -9.25
CA ASN A 99 -1.17 2.52 -10.36
C ASN A 99 -1.42 1.67 -11.62
N ASP A 100 -0.72 2.02 -12.69
CA ASP A 100 -0.87 1.32 -13.97
C ASP A 100 -0.44 -0.14 -13.91
N ASP A 101 0.57 -0.50 -13.11
CA ASP A 101 1.01 -1.89 -12.95
C ASP A 101 -0.05 -2.74 -12.27
N ASP A 102 -0.67 -2.27 -11.19
CA ASP A 102 -1.73 -3.02 -10.51
C ASP A 102 -2.93 -3.19 -11.42
N ARG A 103 -3.32 -2.12 -12.14
CA ARG A 103 -4.42 -2.16 -13.10
C ARG A 103 -4.15 -3.19 -14.19
N ARG A 104 -2.92 -3.22 -14.74
CA ARG A 104 -2.49 -4.23 -15.71
C ARG A 104 -2.55 -5.63 -15.12
N ALA A 105 -2.05 -5.82 -13.91
CA ALA A 105 -1.99 -7.11 -13.24
C ALA A 105 -3.40 -7.67 -12.97
N VAL A 106 -4.30 -6.85 -12.41
CA VAL A 106 -5.70 -7.21 -12.17
C VAL A 106 -6.43 -7.52 -13.47
N ASN A 107 -6.28 -6.69 -14.52
CA ASN A 107 -6.91 -6.95 -15.82
C ASN A 107 -6.40 -8.24 -16.47
N ALA A 108 -5.10 -8.53 -16.37
CA ALA A 108 -4.53 -9.77 -16.88
C ALA A 108 -5.07 -10.99 -16.14
N TRP A 109 -5.26 -10.90 -14.83
CA TRP A 109 -5.88 -11.94 -14.02
C TRP A 109 -7.35 -12.17 -14.38
N LEU A 110 -8.15 -11.10 -14.52
CA LEU A 110 -9.56 -11.19 -14.92
C LEU A 110 -9.71 -11.88 -16.28
N ARG A 111 -8.90 -11.52 -17.28
CA ARG A 111 -8.91 -12.18 -18.60
C ARG A 111 -8.67 -13.69 -18.52
N LYS A 112 -7.71 -14.12 -17.71
CA LYS A 112 -7.40 -15.54 -17.52
C LYS A 112 -8.55 -16.28 -16.84
N ARG A 113 -9.17 -15.63 -15.84
CA ARG A 113 -10.31 -16.18 -15.12
C ARG A 113 -11.53 -16.36 -16.03
N ASP A 114 -11.80 -15.38 -16.90
CA ASP A 114 -12.91 -15.46 -17.86
C ASP A 114 -12.67 -16.52 -18.93
N ALA A 115 -11.43 -16.67 -19.41
CA ALA A 115 -11.07 -17.72 -20.36
C ALA A 115 -11.31 -19.11 -19.76
N LYS A 116 -10.91 -19.32 -18.50
CA LYS A 116 -11.16 -20.57 -17.77
C LYS A 116 -12.64 -20.84 -17.52
N ALA A 117 -13.47 -19.80 -17.35
CA ALA A 117 -14.90 -19.97 -17.16
C ALA A 117 -15.66 -20.33 -18.46
N LYS A 118 -15.04 -20.10 -19.62
CA LYS A 118 -15.62 -20.39 -20.95
C LYS A 118 -15.15 -21.72 -21.55
N SER A 119 -14.11 -22.34 -21.00
CA SER A 119 -13.59 -23.67 -21.37
C SER A 119 -14.26 -24.77 -20.57
#